data_AF-A0A345YSR5-F1
#
_entry.id   AF-A0A345YSR5-F1
#
_cell.length_a   1.000
_cell.length_b   1.000
_cell.length_c   1.000
_cell.angle_alpha   90.00
_cell.angle_beta   90.00
_cell.angle_gamma   90.00
#
_symmetry.space_group_name_H-M   'P 1'
#
loop_
_entity.id
_entity.type
_entity.pdbx_description
1 polymer ?
#
loop_
_entity_poly.entity_id
_entity_poly.type
_entity_poly.pdbx_seq_one_letter_code
_entity_poly.pdbx_strand_id
1 'polypeptide(L)'
;MSTAPPPPAHGEEHLALTVVRAHLDAADAEGVLTALAAHLQEVGAVGEDFAEALRAREREYPTGLPTPIPTAIPHADPAHVRVPGLAVATLARPVPFGEMGVRDGRVDVHLVAMPLLTDAREHLAALQALMGLLSDEAAVRDLLEAPDDAALRERAAARLAALPGGATGAVSSAADGVGESA
;
A
#
# COMPACT_ATOMS: atom_id res chain seq x y z
N MET A 1 26.45 3.93 -27.74
CA MET A 1 25.94 2.61 -27.31
C MET A 1 25.31 2.83 -25.94
N SER A 2 24.02 3.12 -25.90
CA SER A 2 23.31 3.41 -24.63
C SER A 2 22.96 2.06 -23.99
N THR A 3 23.71 1.70 -22.96
CA THR A 3 23.42 0.50 -22.16
C THR A 3 22.42 0.91 -21.11
N ALA A 4 21.12 0.75 -21.42
CA ALA A 4 20.11 0.72 -20.39
C ALA A 4 20.49 -0.37 -19.36
N PRO A 5 20.32 -0.12 -18.05
CA PRO A 5 20.62 -1.11 -17.03
C PRO A 5 19.74 -2.35 -17.23
N PRO A 6 20.25 -3.56 -16.92
CA PRO A 6 19.44 -4.78 -16.99
C PRO A 6 18.27 -4.68 -16.01
N PRO A 7 17.11 -5.30 -16.32
CA PRO A 7 16.00 -5.39 -15.38
C PRO A 7 16.47 -6.07 -14.09
N PRO A 8 15.95 -5.68 -12.91
CA PRO A 8 16.32 -6.33 -11.66
C PRO A 8 16.00 -7.83 -11.74
N ALA A 9 16.94 -8.66 -11.31
CA ALA A 9 16.74 -10.09 -11.17
C ALA A 9 15.65 -10.35 -10.12
N HIS A 10 14.78 -11.35 -10.34
CA HIS A 10 13.72 -11.78 -9.40
C HIS A 10 14.29 -11.90 -7.98
N GLY A 11 14.02 -10.88 -7.16
CA GLY A 11 14.75 -10.64 -5.92
C GLY A 11 14.16 -9.44 -5.21
N GLU A 12 13.14 -9.74 -4.41
CA GLU A 12 12.46 -8.85 -3.46
C GLU A 12 11.53 -7.79 -4.07
N GLU A 13 10.33 -8.25 -4.45
CA GLU A 13 9.23 -7.42 -4.95
C GLU A 13 8.59 -6.61 -3.81
N HIS A 14 9.02 -5.36 -3.72
CA HIS A 14 8.55 -4.42 -2.72
C HIS A 14 7.52 -3.46 -3.31
N LEU A 15 6.45 -3.21 -2.56
CA LEU A 15 5.52 -2.13 -2.85
C LEU A 15 6.19 -0.78 -2.57
N ALA A 16 6.69 -0.14 -3.62
CA ALA A 16 7.23 1.22 -3.51
C ALA A 16 6.11 2.23 -3.23
N LEU A 17 6.31 3.12 -2.25
CA LEU A 17 5.34 4.19 -1.97
C LEU A 17 5.33 5.23 -3.09
N THR A 18 4.24 5.30 -3.82
CA THR A 18 4.04 6.23 -4.94
C THR A 18 3.36 7.51 -4.49
N VAL A 19 2.24 7.38 -3.77
CA VAL A 19 1.44 8.49 -3.24
C VAL A 19 1.18 8.24 -1.76
N VAL A 20 1.29 9.30 -0.95
CA VAL A 20 0.98 9.25 0.48
C VAL A 20 0.19 10.49 0.84
N ARG A 21 -0.97 10.32 1.49
CA ARG A 21 -1.85 11.40 1.93
C ARG A 21 -2.33 11.18 3.35
N ALA A 22 -1.90 12.01 4.28
CA ALA A 22 -2.45 12.01 5.63
C ALA A 22 -3.75 12.81 5.68
N HIS A 23 -4.71 12.31 6.46
CA HIS A 23 -5.98 12.98 6.73
C HIS A 23 -6.72 13.42 5.48
N LEU A 24 -6.76 12.54 4.46
CA LEU A 24 -7.53 12.78 3.25
C LEU A 24 -9.01 12.97 3.62
N ASP A 25 -9.55 14.15 3.32
CA ASP A 25 -10.94 14.48 3.58
C ASP A 25 -11.80 14.19 2.34
N ALA A 26 -12.70 13.23 2.49
CA ALA A 26 -13.67 12.84 1.48
C ALA A 26 -14.98 12.43 2.17
N ALA A 27 -16.10 12.62 1.46
CA ALA A 27 -17.42 12.29 1.99
C ALA A 27 -17.74 10.80 1.90
N ASP A 28 -17.24 10.12 0.87
CA ASP A 28 -17.56 8.75 0.52
C ASP A 28 -16.39 8.05 -0.19
N ALA A 29 -16.57 6.75 -0.45
CA ALA A 29 -15.57 5.94 -1.14
C ALA A 29 -15.24 6.51 -2.53
N GLU A 30 -16.22 6.99 -3.31
CA GLU A 30 -15.94 7.55 -4.64
C GLU A 30 -15.06 8.80 -4.57
N GLY A 31 -15.24 9.64 -3.56
CA GLY A 31 -14.39 10.80 -3.28
C GLY A 31 -12.96 10.39 -2.94
N VAL A 32 -12.77 9.38 -2.09
CA VAL A 32 -11.45 8.82 -1.77
C VAL A 32 -10.76 8.30 -3.02
N LEU A 33 -11.45 7.47 -3.81
CA LEU A 33 -10.90 6.87 -5.03
C LEU A 33 -10.55 7.93 -6.07
N THR A 34 -11.39 8.95 -6.24
CA THR A 34 -11.16 10.05 -7.20
C THR A 34 -9.94 10.88 -6.79
N ALA A 35 -9.79 11.21 -5.51
CA ALA A 35 -8.65 11.99 -5.02
C ALA A 35 -7.32 11.22 -5.16
N LEU A 36 -7.31 9.94 -4.79
CA LEU A 36 -6.11 9.10 -4.95
C LEU A 36 -5.74 8.89 -6.42
N ALA A 37 -6.73 8.64 -7.29
CA ALA A 37 -6.51 8.52 -8.72
C ALA A 37 -5.91 9.81 -9.32
N ALA A 38 -6.39 10.99 -8.92
CA ALA A 38 -5.84 12.26 -9.39
C ALA A 38 -4.35 12.41 -9.03
N HIS A 39 -3.97 12.11 -7.78
CA HIS A 39 -2.56 12.16 -7.38
C HIS A 39 -1.68 11.15 -8.11
N LEU A 40 -2.21 9.97 -8.40
CA LEU A 40 -1.51 8.95 -9.18
C LEU A 40 -1.32 9.37 -10.64
N GLN A 41 -2.31 10.06 -11.21
CA GLN A 41 -2.23 10.65 -12.56
C GLN A 41 -1.19 11.78 -12.61
N GLU A 42 -1.17 12.67 -11.62
CA GLU A 42 -0.21 13.78 -11.50
C GLU A 42 1.24 13.29 -11.54
N VAL A 43 1.54 12.17 -10.90
CA VAL A 43 2.89 11.57 -10.87
C VAL A 43 3.14 10.60 -12.04
N GLY A 44 2.17 10.45 -12.96
CA GLY A 44 2.28 9.62 -14.15
C GLY A 44 2.23 8.11 -13.91
N ALA A 45 1.80 7.66 -12.73
CA ALA A 45 1.77 6.25 -12.36
C ALA A 45 0.62 5.47 -13.02
N VAL A 46 -0.42 6.16 -13.49
CA VAL A 46 -1.64 5.56 -14.07
C VAL A 46 -2.13 6.31 -15.31
N GLY A 47 -3.05 5.70 -16.05
CA GLY A 47 -3.71 6.30 -17.22
C GLY A 47 -4.80 7.34 -16.90
N GLU A 48 -5.29 8.03 -17.92
CA GLU A 48 -6.37 9.03 -17.80
C GLU A 48 -7.72 8.38 -17.40
N ASP A 49 -7.92 7.12 -17.79
CA ASP A 49 -9.10 6.30 -17.55
C ASP A 49 -9.11 5.58 -16.19
N PHE A 50 -7.99 5.62 -15.45
CA PHE A 50 -7.81 4.89 -14.20
C PHE A 50 -8.89 5.22 -13.15
N ALA A 51 -9.26 6.49 -12.99
CA ALA A 51 -10.26 6.91 -12.00
C ALA A 51 -11.66 6.29 -12.28
N GLU A 52 -12.04 6.17 -13.55
CA GLU A 52 -13.30 5.54 -13.93
C GLU A 52 -13.24 4.03 -13.72
N ALA A 53 -12.17 3.39 -14.20
CA ALA A 53 -11.96 1.95 -14.05
C ALA A 53 -11.94 1.52 -12.57
N LEU A 54 -11.22 2.26 -11.72
CA LEU A 54 -11.14 2.01 -10.28
C LEU A 54 -12.51 2.07 -9.60
N ARG A 55 -13.31 3.10 -9.87
CA ARG A 55 -14.65 3.25 -9.28
C ARG A 55 -15.62 2.18 -9.81
N ALA A 56 -15.54 1.85 -11.09
CA ALA A 56 -16.34 0.78 -11.66
C ALA A 56 -16.05 -0.56 -10.97
N ARG A 57 -14.75 -0.87 -10.78
CA ARG A 57 -14.30 -2.07 -10.09
C ARG A 57 -14.76 -2.12 -8.64
N GLU A 58 -14.63 -1.03 -7.90
CA GLU A 58 -15.04 -0.96 -6.49
C GLU A 58 -16.55 -1.15 -6.33
N ARG A 59 -17.36 -0.60 -7.24
CA ARG A 59 -18.82 -0.78 -7.21
C ARG A 59 -19.25 -2.22 -7.44
N GLU A 60 -18.55 -2.94 -8.31
CA GLU A 60 -18.88 -4.34 -8.63
C GLU A 60 -18.27 -5.33 -7.61
N TYR A 61 -17.09 -5.01 -7.09
CA TYR A 61 -16.32 -5.85 -6.19
C TYR A 61 -15.70 -4.99 -5.08
N PRO A 62 -16.45 -4.77 -3.98
CA PRO A 62 -15.98 -3.94 -2.88
C PRO A 62 -14.70 -4.47 -2.25
N THR A 63 -13.86 -3.55 -1.77
CA THR A 63 -12.53 -3.85 -1.21
C THR A 63 -12.37 -3.38 0.23
N GLY A 64 -13.45 -2.96 0.89
CA GLY A 64 -13.46 -2.67 2.31
C GLY A 64 -13.19 -3.94 3.13
N LEU A 65 -12.26 -3.88 4.06
CA LEU A 65 -11.81 -4.99 4.88
C LEU A 65 -12.26 -4.78 6.34
N PRO A 66 -12.92 -5.77 6.96
CA PRO A 66 -13.28 -5.75 8.38
C PRO A 66 -12.07 -6.12 9.27
N THR A 67 -10.92 -5.47 9.06
CA THR A 67 -9.73 -5.58 9.92
C THR A 67 -9.99 -4.96 11.31
N PRO A 68 -9.16 -5.24 12.35
CA PRO A 68 -9.38 -4.68 13.70
C PRO A 68 -9.60 -3.17 13.74
N ILE A 69 -8.86 -2.44 12.91
CA ILE A 69 -9.22 -1.09 12.46
C ILE A 69 -9.61 -1.23 10.99
N PRO A 70 -10.85 -0.91 10.56
CA PRO A 70 -11.27 -1.16 9.19
C PRO A 70 -10.43 -0.40 8.15
N THR A 71 -10.04 -1.11 7.10
CA THR A 71 -9.17 -0.64 6.02
C THR A 71 -9.78 -0.91 4.66
N ALA A 72 -9.21 -0.38 3.57
CA ALA A 72 -9.59 -0.76 2.22
C ALA A 72 -8.36 -0.95 1.32
N ILE A 73 -8.48 -1.88 0.36
CA ILE A 73 -7.44 -2.17 -0.64
C ILE A 73 -7.93 -2.00 -2.09
N PRO A 74 -8.48 -0.83 -2.45
CA PRO A 74 -9.01 -0.62 -3.78
C PRO A 74 -7.90 -0.74 -4.82
N HIS A 75 -8.21 -1.34 -5.95
CA HIS A 75 -7.28 -1.52 -7.06
C HIS A 75 -8.05 -1.60 -8.37
N ALA A 76 -7.38 -1.29 -9.49
CA ALA A 76 -7.92 -1.44 -10.83
C ALA A 76 -7.17 -2.54 -11.59
N ASP A 77 -7.67 -2.88 -12.78
CA ASP A 77 -6.99 -3.84 -13.64
C ASP A 77 -5.61 -3.31 -14.08
N PRO A 78 -4.60 -4.20 -14.22
CA PRO A 78 -3.23 -3.80 -14.58
C PRO A 78 -3.09 -2.97 -15.84
N ALA A 79 -4.03 -3.09 -16.79
CA ALA A 79 -4.05 -2.32 -18.03
C ALA A 79 -4.10 -0.79 -17.81
N HIS A 80 -4.57 -0.33 -16.66
CA HIS A 80 -4.67 1.09 -16.32
C HIS A 80 -3.46 1.61 -15.51
N VAL A 81 -2.54 0.72 -15.13
CA VAL A 81 -1.35 1.03 -14.32
C VAL A 81 -0.12 1.13 -15.23
N ARG A 82 0.64 2.21 -15.07
CA ARG A 82 1.89 2.46 -15.83
C ARG A 82 3.12 2.14 -15.01
N VAL A 83 3.06 2.40 -13.70
CA VAL A 83 4.17 2.18 -12.76
C VAL A 83 3.63 1.42 -11.55
N PRO A 84 4.19 0.25 -11.21
CA PRO A 84 3.77 -0.48 -10.02
C PRO A 84 4.15 0.28 -8.74
N GLY A 85 3.38 0.06 -7.67
CA GLY A 85 3.61 0.75 -6.40
C GLY A 85 2.42 0.69 -5.46
N LEU A 86 2.41 1.59 -4.49
CA LEU A 86 1.39 1.66 -3.45
C LEU A 86 1.03 3.11 -3.15
N ALA A 87 -0.26 3.41 -3.18
CA ALA A 87 -0.79 4.64 -2.60
C ALA A 87 -1.33 4.35 -1.19
N VAL A 88 -0.95 5.17 -0.21
CA VAL A 88 -1.43 5.06 1.17
C VAL A 88 -2.12 6.34 1.57
N ALA A 89 -3.32 6.24 2.15
CA ALA A 89 -4.00 7.38 2.74
C ALA A 89 -4.63 7.04 4.09
N THR A 90 -4.45 7.94 5.06
CA THR A 90 -5.28 7.96 6.27
C THR A 90 -6.44 8.92 6.04
N LEU A 91 -7.64 8.57 6.51
CA LEU A 91 -8.84 9.38 6.26
C LEU A 91 -9.08 10.33 7.43
N ALA A 92 -9.47 11.57 7.13
CA ALA A 92 -9.76 12.58 8.16
C ALA A 92 -10.92 12.15 9.08
N ARG A 93 -11.83 11.33 8.54
CA ARG A 93 -12.97 10.73 9.22
C ARG A 93 -13.16 9.30 8.68
N PRO A 94 -13.79 8.38 9.43
CA PRO A 94 -14.16 7.09 8.87
C PRO A 94 -15.08 7.28 7.66
N VAL A 95 -14.83 6.53 6.59
CA VAL A 95 -15.60 6.59 5.34
C VAL A 95 -16.21 5.22 5.05
N PRO A 96 -17.52 5.11 4.79
CA PRO A 96 -18.16 3.83 4.53
C PRO A 96 -17.76 3.28 3.15
N PHE A 97 -17.12 2.11 3.14
CA PHE A 97 -16.87 1.30 1.95
C PHE A 97 -17.79 0.08 1.94
N GLY A 98 -18.01 -0.51 0.77
CA GLY A 98 -18.63 -1.83 0.71
C GLY A 98 -17.68 -2.88 1.31
N GLU A 99 -18.22 -3.81 2.09
CA GLU A 99 -17.44 -4.87 2.70
C GLU A 99 -17.14 -5.98 1.68
N MET A 100 -15.86 -6.34 1.57
CA MET A 100 -15.39 -7.35 0.65
C MET A 100 -16.01 -8.71 0.97
N GLY A 101 -16.64 -9.33 -0.02
CA GLY A 101 -17.25 -10.66 0.10
C GLY A 101 -18.62 -10.68 0.81
N VAL A 102 -19.14 -9.54 1.26
CA VAL A 102 -20.44 -9.44 1.94
C VAL A 102 -21.41 -8.60 1.13
N ARG A 103 -22.49 -9.21 0.66
CA ARG A 103 -23.55 -8.48 -0.06
C ARG A 103 -24.20 -7.45 0.86
N ASP A 104 -24.31 -6.22 0.37
CA ASP A 104 -24.88 -5.07 1.09
C ASP A 104 -24.17 -4.73 2.43
N GLY A 105 -23.03 -5.37 2.72
CA GLY A 105 -22.19 -5.10 3.88
C GLY A 105 -21.44 -3.79 3.72
N ARG A 106 -21.18 -3.10 4.84
CA ARG A 106 -20.39 -1.87 4.87
C ARG A 106 -19.43 -1.86 6.05
N VAL A 107 -18.26 -1.29 5.83
CA VAL A 107 -17.24 -1.06 6.85
C VAL A 107 -16.78 0.40 6.82
N ASP A 108 -16.63 1.00 8.00
CA ASP A 108 -16.19 2.38 8.16
C ASP A 108 -14.66 2.45 8.13
N VAL A 109 -14.12 2.67 6.94
CA VAL A 109 -12.68 2.62 6.65
C VAL A 109 -11.96 3.82 7.24
N HIS A 110 -10.79 3.59 7.84
CA HIS A 110 -9.92 4.64 8.39
C HIS A 110 -8.63 4.84 7.57
N LEU A 111 -8.17 3.79 6.88
CA LEU A 111 -6.94 3.79 6.08
C LEU A 111 -7.17 3.04 4.78
N VAL A 112 -6.69 3.62 3.69
CA VAL A 112 -6.73 3.06 2.34
C VAL A 112 -5.31 2.75 1.89
N ALA A 113 -5.07 1.52 1.45
CA ALA A 113 -3.82 1.09 0.86
C ALA A 113 -4.11 0.54 -0.55
N MET A 114 -3.88 1.36 -1.57
CA MET A 114 -4.23 1.08 -2.97
C MET A 114 -3.01 0.54 -3.73
N PRO A 115 -2.90 -0.78 -3.94
CA PRO A 115 -1.82 -1.35 -4.72
C PRO A 115 -2.00 -1.04 -6.21
N LEU A 116 -0.90 -0.67 -6.87
CA LEU A 116 -0.79 -0.48 -8.31
C LEU A 116 -0.02 -1.67 -8.86
N LEU A 117 -0.73 -2.57 -9.52
CA LEU A 117 -0.19 -3.85 -9.96
C LEU A 117 -0.11 -3.86 -11.49
N THR A 118 1.05 -4.22 -12.04
CA THR A 118 1.22 -4.43 -13.49
C THR A 118 1.14 -5.91 -13.88
N ASP A 119 1.36 -6.83 -12.93
CA ASP A 119 1.13 -8.28 -13.09
C ASP A 119 0.65 -8.88 -11.76
N ALA A 120 -0.52 -9.52 -11.74
CA ALA A 120 -1.09 -10.06 -10.50
C ALA A 120 -0.28 -11.23 -9.88
N ARG A 121 0.49 -11.98 -10.68
CA ARG A 121 1.27 -13.14 -10.18
C ARG A 121 2.55 -12.71 -9.48
N GLU A 122 3.16 -11.64 -9.99
CA GLU A 122 4.38 -11.03 -9.44
C GLU A 122 4.13 -10.41 -8.05
N HIS A 123 2.89 -10.05 -7.71
CA HIS A 123 2.62 -9.27 -6.50
C HIS A 123 1.94 -10.05 -5.36
N LEU A 124 1.76 -11.37 -5.49
CA LEU A 124 1.03 -12.15 -4.47
C LEU A 124 1.69 -12.08 -3.08
N ALA A 125 3.02 -12.21 -3.02
CA ALA A 125 3.75 -12.13 -1.75
C ALA A 125 3.62 -10.74 -1.12
N ALA A 126 3.74 -9.69 -1.92
CA ALA A 126 3.59 -8.32 -1.46
C ALA A 126 2.17 -8.01 -0.97
N LEU A 127 1.14 -8.54 -1.63
CA LEU A 127 -0.24 -8.43 -1.18
C LEU A 127 -0.46 -9.16 0.15
N GLN A 128 0.08 -10.36 0.32
CA GLN A 128 0.00 -11.09 1.59
C GLN A 128 0.66 -10.31 2.73
N ALA A 129 1.82 -9.73 2.48
CA ALA A 129 2.53 -8.90 3.46
C ALA A 129 1.73 -7.63 3.81
N LEU A 130 1.13 -6.97 2.81
CA LEU A 130 0.24 -5.83 3.02
C LEU A 130 -0.99 -6.23 3.86
N MET A 131 -1.63 -7.36 3.56
CA MET A 131 -2.77 -7.86 4.35
C MET A 131 -2.38 -8.16 5.81
N GLY A 132 -1.17 -8.67 6.04
CA GLY A 132 -0.61 -8.84 7.38
C GLY A 132 -0.46 -7.51 8.12
N LEU A 133 0.11 -6.50 7.45
CA LEU A 133 0.24 -5.14 8.00
C LEU A 133 -1.12 -4.53 8.36
N LEU A 134 -2.12 -4.64 7.47
CA LEU A 134 -3.45 -4.06 7.69
C LEU A 134 -4.25 -4.79 8.78
N SER A 135 -3.90 -6.04 9.08
CA SER A 135 -4.52 -6.83 10.15
C SER A 135 -3.88 -6.58 11.52
N ASP A 136 -2.70 -5.95 11.58
CA ASP A 136 -2.04 -5.56 12.82
C ASP A 136 -2.59 -4.22 13.32
N GLU A 137 -3.39 -4.27 14.39
CA GLU A 137 -4.03 -3.08 14.98
C GLU A 137 -3.02 -2.03 15.44
N ALA A 138 -1.93 -2.44 16.10
CA ALA A 138 -0.90 -1.51 16.57
C ALA A 138 -0.19 -0.87 15.38
N ALA A 139 -0.01 -1.64 14.30
CA ALA A 139 0.59 -1.13 13.11
C ALA A 139 -0.29 -0.08 12.42
N VAL A 140 -1.57 -0.37 12.19
CA VAL A 140 -2.51 0.58 11.56
C VAL A 140 -2.71 1.82 12.44
N ARG A 141 -2.79 1.66 13.76
CA ARG A 141 -2.93 2.79 14.69
C ARG A 141 -1.77 3.77 14.60
N ASP A 142 -0.54 3.27 14.53
CA ASP A 142 0.65 4.10 14.33
C ASP A 142 0.60 4.86 12.98
N LEU A 143 0.08 4.27 11.90
CA LEU A 143 -0.09 4.99 10.64
C LEU A 143 -1.14 6.11 10.78
N LEU A 144 -2.24 5.86 11.48
CA LEU A 144 -3.30 6.85 11.71
C LEU A 144 -2.87 8.04 12.58
N GLU A 145 -1.87 7.85 13.45
CA GLU A 145 -1.31 8.90 14.32
C GLU A 145 -0.32 9.82 13.61
N ALA A 146 0.01 9.57 12.33
CA ALA A 146 0.85 10.46 11.54
C ALA A 146 0.13 11.80 11.28
N PRO A 147 0.71 12.96 11.68
CA PRO A 147 0.03 14.26 11.57
C PRO A 147 0.03 14.86 10.16
N ASP A 148 0.86 14.36 9.26
CA ASP A 148 1.05 14.88 7.91
C ASP A 148 1.60 13.82 6.93
N ASP A 149 1.63 14.17 5.64
CA ASP A 149 2.11 13.30 4.55
C ASP A 149 3.55 12.82 4.74
N ALA A 150 4.41 13.62 5.37
CA ALA A 150 5.82 13.29 5.56
C ALA A 150 5.97 12.22 6.65
N ALA A 151 5.33 12.44 7.80
CA ALA A 151 5.30 11.47 8.89
C ALA A 151 4.62 10.17 8.48
N LEU A 152 3.50 10.23 7.73
CA LEU A 152 2.83 9.03 7.24
C LEU A 152 3.73 8.24 6.28
N ARG A 153 4.46 8.93 5.40
CA ARG A 153 5.39 8.30 4.48
C ARG A 153 6.53 7.61 5.22
N GLU A 154 7.11 8.26 6.23
CA GLU A 154 8.18 7.69 7.05
C GLU A 154 7.71 6.41 7.76
N ARG A 155 6.56 6.49 8.45
CA ARG A 155 6.00 5.33 9.17
C ARG A 155 5.63 4.19 8.21
N ALA A 156 4.97 4.51 7.10
CA ALA A 156 4.63 3.51 6.09
C ALA A 156 5.88 2.84 5.49
N ALA A 157 6.93 3.62 5.17
CA ALA A 157 8.18 3.09 4.64
C ALA A 157 8.88 2.16 5.63
N ALA A 158 8.98 2.57 6.90
CA ALA A 158 9.58 1.75 7.96
C ALA A 158 8.85 0.40 8.12
N ARG A 159 7.51 0.41 8.03
CA ARG A 159 6.69 -0.81 8.14
C ARG A 159 6.83 -1.72 6.94
N LEU A 160 6.80 -1.17 5.73
CA LEU A 160 7.02 -1.94 4.51
C LEU A 160 8.42 -2.58 4.49
N ALA A 161 9.45 -1.87 4.98
CA ALA A 161 10.80 -2.40 5.11
C ALA A 161 10.95 -3.47 6.22
N ALA A 162 10.03 -3.52 7.18
CA ALA A 162 10.04 -4.52 8.26
C ALA A 162 9.21 -5.77 7.92
N LEU A 163 8.45 -5.77 6.83
CA LEU A 163 7.71 -6.95 6.38
C LEU A 163 8.69 -8.05 5.95
N PRO A 164 8.34 -9.34 6.12
CA PRO A 164 9.16 -10.44 5.62
C PRO A 164 9.42 -10.27 4.12
N GLY A 165 10.71 -10.13 3.75
CA GLY A 165 11.14 -9.71 2.41
C GLY A 165 11.80 -8.33 2.36
N GLY A 166 11.82 -7.57 3.46
CA GLY A 166 12.50 -6.29 3.64
C GLY A 166 13.98 -6.42 4.01
N ALA A 167 14.85 -5.77 3.25
CA ALA A 167 16.29 -5.86 3.39
C ALA A 167 16.78 -5.52 4.82
N THR A 168 17.43 -6.48 5.47
CA THR A 168 18.49 -6.20 6.45
C THR A 168 19.84 -6.21 5.73
N GLY A 169 20.09 -5.15 4.97
CA GLY A 169 21.42 -4.80 4.53
C GLY A 169 22.18 -4.12 5.68
N ALA A 170 23.08 -4.88 6.31
CA ALA A 170 24.15 -4.48 7.23
C ALA A 170 23.78 -4.14 8.69
N VAL A 171 24.23 -5.01 9.62
CA VAL A 171 25.33 -4.69 10.54
C VAL A 171 26.22 -5.93 10.67
N SER A 172 27.42 -5.85 10.09
CA SER A 172 28.57 -6.62 10.57
C SER A 172 29.03 -5.97 11.87
N SER A 173 28.92 -6.69 12.98
CA SER A 173 29.71 -6.41 14.17
C SER A 173 30.30 -7.72 14.67
N ALA A 174 31.57 -7.90 14.32
CA ALA A 174 32.45 -8.84 15.01
C ALA A 174 32.60 -8.38 16.47
N ALA A 175 32.23 -9.25 17.41
CA ALA A 175 32.90 -9.44 18.69
C ALA A 175 32.17 -10.54 19.46
N ASP A 176 32.77 -11.72 19.52
CA ASP A 176 33.07 -12.34 20.82
C ASP A 176 34.17 -13.38 20.62
N GLY A 177 35.30 -13.13 21.29
CA GLY A 177 36.40 -14.06 21.38
C GLY A 177 36.25 -15.00 22.57
N VAL A 178 37.41 -15.52 23.00
CA VAL A 178 37.65 -16.51 24.07
C VAL A 178 37.53 -17.94 23.57
N GLY A 179 38.54 -18.81 23.65
CA GLY A 179 39.86 -18.71 24.26
C GLY A 179 40.48 -20.12 24.31
N GLU A 180 41.80 -20.17 24.11
CA GLU A 180 42.81 -21.01 24.77
C GLU A 180 42.51 -22.51 25.05
N SER A 181 43.41 -23.41 24.62
CA SER A 181 44.25 -24.24 25.53
C SER A 181 45.05 -25.31 24.76
N ALA A 182 46.36 -25.32 25.05
CA ALA A 182 47.34 -26.42 24.99
C ALA A 182 47.66 -27.11 23.65
#